data_AF-A0A926F9D4-F1
#
_entry.id   AF-A0A926F9D4-F1
#
_cell.length_a   1.000
_cell.length_b   1.000
_cell.length_c   1.000
_cell.angle_alpha   90.00
_cell.angle_beta   90.00
_cell.angle_gamma   90.00
#
_symmetry.space_group_name_H-M   'P 1'
#
loop_
_entity.id
_entity.type
_entity.pdbx_description
1 polymer ?
#
loop_
_entity_poly.entity_id
_entity_poly.type
_entity_poly.pdbx_seq_one_letter_code
_entity_poly.pdbx_strand_id
1 'polypeptide(L)' 'MAHSYDHESVQELLSWARNLLQNKSFPEVPYQLNISTKIINCSLFLETVIATIEENKDNSTFQPTIEQLWDFRDKIEGKV' A
#
# COMPACT_ATOMS: atom_id res chain seq x y z
N MET A 1 2.97 -11.65 -9.73
CA MET A 1 3.22 -12.65 -8.67
C MET A 1 1.89 -12.95 -7.99
N ALA A 2 1.61 -14.20 -7.60
CA ALA A 2 0.41 -14.48 -6.80
C ALA A 2 0.65 -13.94 -5.38
N HIS A 3 0.14 -12.74 -5.09
CA HIS A 3 0.16 -12.20 -3.74
C HIS A 3 -0.84 -12.98 -2.89
N SER A 4 -0.39 -13.53 -1.76
CA SER A 4 -1.27 -14.16 -0.78
C SER A 4 -2.19 -13.10 -0.19
N TYR A 5 -3.50 -13.27 -0.40
CA TYR A 5 -4.56 -12.47 0.21
C TYR A 5 -4.97 -13.02 1.59
N ASP A 6 -4.13 -13.90 2.15
CA ASP A 6 -4.32 -14.45 3.49
C ASP A 6 -4.41 -13.31 4.51
N HIS A 7 -5.28 -13.50 5.51
CA HIS A 7 -5.53 -12.48 6.53
C HIS A 7 -4.24 -12.06 7.24
N GLU A 8 -3.31 -13.00 7.45
CA GLU A 8 -1.98 -12.72 8.01
C GLU A 8 -1.14 -11.83 7.09
N SER A 9 -1.04 -12.16 5.79
CA SER A 9 -0.27 -11.35 4.83
C SER A 9 -0.84 -9.94 4.67
N VAL A 10 -2.17 -9.80 4.68
CA VAL A 10 -2.84 -8.50 4.64
C VAL A 10 -2.59 -7.71 5.93
N GLN A 11 -2.65 -8.37 7.10
CA GLN A 11 -2.32 -7.75 8.38
C GLN A 11 -0.86 -7.27 8.44
N GLU A 12 0.09 -8.06 7.93
CA GLU A 12 1.49 -7.67 7.84
C GLU A 12 1.68 -6.46 6.92
N LEU A 13 1.02 -6.46 5.76
CA LEU A 13 1.06 -5.36 4.80
C LEU A 13 0.49 -4.06 5.40
N LEU A 14 -0.63 -4.15 6.11
CA LEU A 14 -1.21 -3.02 6.85
C LEU A 14 -0.29 -2.51 7.95
N SER A 15 0.36 -3.42 8.68
CA SER A 15 1.31 -3.09 9.74
C SER A 15 2.54 -2.38 9.16
N TRP A 16 3.06 -2.86 8.03
CA TRP A 16 4.13 -2.20 7.28
C TRP A 16 3.72 -0.80 6.82
N ALA A 17 2.52 -0.65 6.24
CA ALA A 17 2.01 0.62 5.75
C ALA A 17 1.86 1.66 6.88
N ARG A 18 1.33 1.23 8.04
CA ARG A 18 1.25 2.06 9.26
C ARG A 18 2.63 2.43 9.78
N ASN A 19 3.57 1.49 9.81
CA ASN A 19 4.94 1.73 10.25
C ASN A 19 5.64 2.76 9.36
N LEU A 20 5.47 2.65 8.04
CA LEU A 20 6.00 3.61 7.07
C LEU A 20 5.39 5.01 7.26
N LEU A 21 4.07 5.08 7.49
CA LEU A 21 3.33 6.31 7.84
C LEU A 21 3.87 6.97 9.09
N GLN A 22 4.12 6.21 10.15
CA GLN A 22 4.67 6.73 11.40
C GLN A 22 6.13 7.18 11.25
N ASN A 23 6.95 6.39 10.56
CA ASN A 23 8.35 6.72 10.32
C ASN A 23 8.56 7.81 9.27
N LYS A 24 7.49 8.23 8.58
CA LYS A 24 7.52 9.16 7.43
C LYS A 24 8.64 8.83 6.44
N SER A 25 8.97 7.55 6.32
CA SER A 25 10.10 7.05 5.51
C SER A 25 9.66 6.79 4.08
N PHE A 26 8.86 7.70 3.53
CA PHE A 26 8.53 7.73 2.11
C PHE A 26 9.40 8.76 1.39
N PRO A 27 9.73 8.51 0.12
CA PRO A 27 10.48 9.44 -0.71
C PRO A 27 9.76 10.78 -0.86
N GLU A 28 10.55 11.83 -1.14
CA GLU A 28 10.03 13.19 -1.31
C GLU A 28 8.96 13.25 -2.39
N VAL A 29 7.80 13.81 -2.01
CA VAL A 29 6.66 14.00 -2.91
C VAL A 29 6.96 15.10 -3.93
N PRO A 30 6.52 14.94 -5.18
CA PRO A 30 5.60 13.90 -5.66
C PRO A 30 6.29 12.61 -6.13
N TYR A 31 5.86 11.46 -5.60
CA TYR A 31 6.41 10.15 -5.93
C TYR A 31 5.70 9.54 -7.12
N GLN A 32 6.43 9.16 -8.17
CA GLN A 32 5.84 8.57 -9.36
C GLN A 32 5.79 7.04 -9.22
N LEU A 33 4.64 6.52 -8.79
CA LEU A 33 4.41 5.08 -8.67
C LEU A 33 4.49 4.40 -10.03
N ASN A 34 3.88 4.97 -11.07
CA ASN A 34 3.99 4.48 -12.45
C ASN A 34 3.98 5.64 -13.45
N ILE A 35 4.30 5.36 -14.72
CA ILE A 35 4.21 6.38 -15.80
C ILE A 35 2.85 7.11 -15.83
N SER A 36 1.79 6.46 -15.35
CA SER A 36 0.43 7.00 -15.28
C SER A 36 -0.05 7.38 -13.87
N THR A 37 0.71 7.06 -12.81
CA THR A 37 0.27 7.25 -11.42
C THR A 37 1.30 8.04 -10.64
N LYS A 38 0.96 9.28 -10.30
CA LYS A 38 1.79 10.18 -9.50
C LYS A 38 1.13 10.35 -8.14
N ILE A 39 1.79 9.83 -7.11
CA ILE A 39 1.38 10.00 -5.72
C ILE A 39 1.86 11.37 -5.26
N ILE A 40 0.90 12.28 -5.14
CA ILE A 40 1.15 13.66 -4.69
C ILE A 40 1.28 13.70 -3.16
N ASN A 41 0.67 12.75 -2.46
CA ASN A 41 0.71 12.67 -1.00
C ASN A 41 0.73 11.19 -0.56
N CYS A 42 1.93 10.68 -0.24
CA CYS A 42 2.13 9.30 0.19
C CYS A 42 1.38 8.99 1.50
N SER A 43 1.31 9.96 2.42
CA SER A 43 0.59 9.78 3.68
C SER A 43 -0.90 9.53 3.45
N LEU A 44 -1.54 10.40 2.67
CA LEU A 44 -2.97 10.28 2.37
C LEU A 44 -3.28 9.01 1.58
N PHE A 45 -2.39 8.63 0.65
CA PHE A 45 -2.52 7.39 -0.09
C PHE A 45 -2.51 6.18 0.85
N LEU A 46 -1.51 6.07 1.73
CA LEU A 46 -1.40 4.98 2.70
C LEU A 46 -2.61 4.95 3.64
N GLU A 47 -3.02 6.09 4.19
CA GLU A 47 -4.20 6.16 5.07
C GLU A 47 -5.48 5.68 4.36
N THR A 48 -5.70 6.11 3.12
CA THR A 48 -6.86 5.72 2.32
C THR A 48 -6.86 4.22 2.04
N VAL A 49 -5.71 3.68 1.63
CA VAL A 49 -5.56 2.26 1.28
C VAL A 49 -5.70 1.38 2.53
N ILE A 50 -5.09 1.76 3.65
CA ILE A 50 -5.24 1.09 4.95
C ILE A 50 -6.71 1.04 5.36
N ALA A 51 -7.39 2.19 5.38
CA ALA A 51 -8.80 2.26 5.76
C ALA A 51 -9.70 1.43 4.83
N THR A 52 -9.47 1.52 3.52
CA THR A 52 -10.24 0.75 2.52
C THR A 52 -10.07 -0.74 2.75
N ILE A 53 -8.84 -1.23 2.99
CA ILE A 53 -8.57 -2.64 3.26
C ILE A 53 -9.18 -3.04 4.61
N GLU A 54 -9.06 -2.24 5.67
CA GLU A 54 -9.63 -2.58 6.98
C GLU A 54 -11.16 -2.67 6.96
N GLU A 55 -11.82 -1.76 6.25
CA GLU A 55 -13.29 -1.75 6.10
C GLU A 55 -13.79 -2.82 5.13
N ASN A 56 -13.00 -3.19 4.13
CA ASN A 56 -13.42 -4.08 3.04
C ASN A 56 -12.63 -5.41 2.99
N LYS A 57 -11.88 -5.77 4.02
CA LYS A 57 -11.09 -7.03 4.08
C LYS A 57 -11.94 -8.28 3.86
N ASP A 58 -13.22 -8.22 4.24
CA ASP A 58 -14.19 -9.29 4.04
C ASP A 58 -14.82 -9.28 2.63
N ASN A 59 -14.52 -8.27 1.80
CA ASN A 59 -15.06 -8.12 0.46
C ASN A 59 -13.97 -8.35 -0.61
N SER A 60 -14.08 -9.47 -1.33
CA SER A 60 -13.14 -9.86 -2.39
C SER A 60 -13.03 -8.84 -3.54
N THR A 61 -13.97 -7.91 -3.67
CA THR A 61 -13.94 -6.85 -4.70
C THR A 61 -12.81 -5.84 -4.48
N PHE A 62 -12.23 -5.78 -3.27
CA PHE A 62 -11.17 -4.83 -2.89
C PHE A 62 -9.76 -5.43 -2.89
N GLN A 63 -9.60 -6.65 -3.42
CA GLN A 63 -8.28 -7.21 -3.75
C GLN A 63 -7.37 -6.28 -4.57
N PRO A 64 -7.84 -5.53 -5.59
CA PRO A 64 -6.98 -4.59 -6.33
C PRO A 64 -6.43 -3.44 -5.48
N THR A 65 -7.05 -3.11 -4.34
CA THR A 65 -6.52 -2.12 -3.40
C THR A 65 -5.36 -2.68 -2.58
N ILE A 66 -5.41 -3.98 -2.25
CA ILE A 66 -4.31 -4.71 -1.60
C ILE A 66 -3.12 -4.81 -2.56
N GLU A 67 -3.36 -5.10 -3.84
CA GLU A 67 -2.31 -5.13 -4.86
C GLU A 67 -1.62 -3.78 -5.03
N GLN A 68 -2.37 -2.66 -5.01
CA GLN A 68 -1.77 -1.32 -5.03
C GLN A 68 -0.84 -1.06 -3.85
N LEU A 69 -1.16 -1.58 -2.66
CA LEU A 69 -0.30 -1.45 -1.49
C LEU A 69 0.96 -2.31 -1.61
N TRP A 70 0.85 -3.50 -2.20
CA TRP A 70 1.99 -4.36 -2.51
C TRP A 70 2.94 -3.73 -3.52
N ASP A 71 2.42 -3.17 -4.62
CA ASP A 71 3.22 -2.49 -5.64
C ASP A 71 3.95 -1.27 -5.05
N PHE A 72 3.23 -0.50 -4.21
CA PHE A 72 3.84 0.60 -3.46
C PHE A 72 4.95 0.13 -2.53
N ARG A 73 4.75 -0.97 -1.81
CA ARG A 73 5.79 -1.55 -0.95
C ARG A 73 7.02 -1.97 -1.73
N ASP A 74 6.84 -2.70 -2.82
CA ASP A 74 7.95 -3.24 -3.62
C ASP A 74 8.81 -2.10 -4.21
N LYS A 75 8.13 -1.04 -4.67
CA LYS A 75 8.72 0.23 -5.10
C LYS A 75 9.51 0.96 -4.02
N ILE A 76 9.01 1.01 -2.78
CA ILE A 76 9.69 1.66 -1.65
C ILE A 76 10.87 0.83 -1.15
N GLU A 77 10.71 -0.49 -1.06
CA GLU A 77 11.78 -1.41 -0.67
C GLU A 77 12.86 -1.57 -1.76
N GLY A 78 12.65 -0.97 -2.95
CA GLY A 78 13.61 -1.01 -4.05
C GLY A 78 13.80 -2.42 -4.61
N LYS A 79 12.76 -3.25 -4.54
CA LYS A 79 12.78 -4.63 -5.08
C LYS A 79 12.50 -4.69 -6.59
N VAL A 80 12.34 -3.54 -7.25
CA VAL A 80 12.18 -3.35 -8.70
C VAL A 80 13.23 -2.40 -9.25
#